data_AF-A0A1T0AU67-F1
#
_entry.id   AF-A0A1T0AU67-F1
#
_cell.length_a   1.000
_cell.length_b   1.000
_cell.length_c   1.000
_cell.angle_alpha   90.00
_cell.angle_beta   90.00
_cell.angle_gamma   90.00
#
_symmetry.space_group_name_H-M   'P 1'
#
loop_
_entity.id
_entity.type
_entity.pdbx_description
1 polymer ?
#
loop_
_entity_poly.entity_id
_entity_poly.type
_entity_poly.pdbx_seq_one_letter_code
_entity_poly.pdbx_strand_id
1 'polypeptide(L)'
;MKVQPIDYKQVKETLLQDQETKTLYIQERRIEELQLLLKELRQKAGLTVYQVAERMGVSQPAVSRLEKNASRATFRTLQRYAQACGSELRIGVQ
;
A
#
# COMPACT_ATOMS: atom_id res chain seq x y z
N MET A 1 -16.60 -27.72 -25.05
CA MET A 1 -17.28 -26.93 -24.00
C MET A 1 -17.44 -25.50 -24.50
N LYS A 2 -18.64 -24.91 -24.43
CA LYS A 2 -18.83 -23.48 -24.74
C LYS A 2 -18.48 -22.69 -23.48
N VAL A 3 -17.40 -21.91 -23.53
CA VAL A 3 -17.03 -21.00 -22.43
C VAL A 3 -17.87 -19.74 -22.58
N GLN A 4 -18.68 -19.40 -21.57
CA GLN A 4 -19.36 -18.11 -21.54
C GLN A 4 -18.42 -17.06 -20.93
N PRO A 5 -18.21 -15.91 -21.58
CA PRO A 5 -17.45 -14.83 -21.00
C PRO A 5 -18.24 -14.25 -19.81
N ILE A 6 -17.56 -14.08 -18.68
CA ILE A 6 -18.13 -13.45 -17.49
C ILE A 6 -17.39 -12.14 -17.27
N ASP A 7 -18.13 -11.06 -17.04
CA ASP A 7 -17.56 -9.75 -16.74
C ASP A 7 -17.01 -9.71 -15.31
N TYR A 8 -15.76 -9.26 -15.17
CA TYR A 8 -15.09 -9.13 -13.86
C TYR A 8 -15.90 -8.29 -12.88
N LYS A 9 -16.53 -7.21 -13.36
CA LYS A 9 -17.32 -6.31 -12.51
C LYS A 9 -18.53 -7.03 -11.91
N GLN A 10 -19.24 -7.82 -12.72
CA GLN A 10 -20.40 -8.60 -12.27
C GLN A 10 -20.01 -9.70 -11.28
N VAL A 11 -18.90 -10.42 -11.52
CA VAL A 11 -18.38 -11.43 -10.58
C VAL A 11 -18.03 -10.79 -9.24
N LYS A 12 -17.30 -9.67 -9.29
CA LYS A 12 -16.89 -8.94 -8.10
C LYS A 12 -18.09 -8.46 -7.29
N GLU A 13 -19.09 -7.87 -7.94
CA GLU A 13 -20.29 -7.37 -7.27
C GLU A 13 -21.07 -8.50 -6.58
N THR A 14 -21.22 -9.65 -7.27
CA THR A 14 -21.89 -10.83 -6.71
C THR A 14 -21.14 -11.39 -5.49
N LEU A 15 -19.81 -11.52 -5.58
CA LEU A 15 -19.00 -12.04 -4.47
C LEU A 15 -18.98 -11.10 -3.25
N LEU A 16 -19.05 -9.78 -3.46
CA LEU A 16 -19.07 -8.80 -2.37
C LEU A 16 -20.43 -8.66 -1.67
N GLN A 17 -21.47 -9.39 -2.11
CA GLN A 17 -22.74 -9.49 -1.38
C GLN A 17 -22.61 -10.32 -0.11
N ASP A 18 -21.72 -11.31 -0.11
CA ASP A 18 -21.40 -12.10 1.07
C ASP A 18 -20.60 -11.27 2.08
N GLN A 19 -21.05 -11.28 3.35
CA GLN A 19 -20.52 -10.42 4.39
C GLN A 19 -19.08 -10.80 4.80
N GLU A 20 -18.75 -12.09 4.78
CA GLU A 20 -17.39 -12.59 5.06
C GLU A 20 -16.43 -12.15 3.96
N THR A 21 -16.80 -12.40 2.70
CA THR A 21 -16.04 -12.00 1.50
C THR A 21 -15.82 -10.49 1.45
N LYS A 22 -16.87 -9.71 1.74
CA LYS A 22 -16.79 -8.25 1.79
C LYS A 22 -15.82 -7.77 2.87
N THR A 23 -15.81 -8.41 4.03
CA THR A 23 -14.94 -8.03 5.15
C THR A 23 -13.47 -8.27 4.80
N LEU A 24 -13.13 -9.45 4.30
CA LEU A 24 -11.77 -9.79 3.84
C LEU A 24 -11.32 -8.85 2.71
N TYR A 25 -12.21 -8.59 1.74
CA TYR A 25 -11.92 -7.66 0.65
C TYR A 25 -11.57 -6.25 1.14
N ILE A 26 -12.33 -5.72 2.12
CA ILE A 26 -12.06 -4.39 2.71
C ILE A 26 -10.74 -4.38 3.48
N GLN A 27 -10.38 -5.48 4.15
CA GLN A 27 -9.10 -5.58 4.86
C GLN A 27 -7.91 -5.57 3.90
N GLU A 28 -7.96 -6.38 2.85
CA GLU A 28 -6.91 -6.42 1.82
C GLU A 28 -6.79 -5.08 1.09
N ARG A 29 -7.93 -4.45 0.78
CA ARG A 29 -7.95 -3.11 0.19
C ARG A 29 -7.20 -2.07 1.02
N ARG A 30 -7.33 -2.10 2.35
CA ARG A 30 -6.62 -1.15 3.23
C ARG A 30 -5.11 -1.35 3.18
N ILE A 31 -4.66 -2.58 2.98
CA ILE A 31 -3.24 -2.88 2.78
C ILE A 31 -2.75 -2.28 1.47
N GLU A 32 -3.49 -2.48 0.37
CA GLU A 32 -3.19 -1.88 -0.94
C GLU A 32 -3.15 -0.35 -0.88
N GLU A 33 -4.13 0.27 -0.22
CA GLU A 33 -4.19 1.72 -0.04
C GLU A 33 -2.94 2.27 0.66
N LEU A 34 -2.45 1.59 1.70
CA LEU A 34 -1.23 1.99 2.39
C LEU A 34 0.03 1.84 1.51
N GLN A 35 0.12 0.79 0.71
CA GLN A 35 1.23 0.60 -0.25
C GLN A 35 1.24 1.71 -1.31
N LEU A 36 0.07 2.03 -1.86
CA LEU A 36 -0.11 3.12 -2.82
C LEU A 36 0.27 4.45 -2.20
N LEU A 37 -0.15 4.73 -0.96
CA LEU A 37 0.20 5.95 -0.24
C LEU A 37 1.72 6.14 -0.12
N LEU A 38 2.48 5.12 0.28
CA LEU A 38 3.94 5.21 0.38
C LEU A 38 4.57 5.50 -0.99
N LYS A 39 4.11 4.79 -2.03
CA LYS A 39 4.60 4.99 -3.40
C LYS A 39 4.31 6.41 -3.89
N GLU A 40 3.11 6.93 -3.63
CA GLU A 40 2.72 8.30 -3.96
C GLU A 40 3.56 9.32 -3.22
N LEU A 41 3.82 9.15 -1.92
CA LEU A 41 4.68 10.05 -1.14
C LEU A 41 6.06 10.16 -1.78
N ARG A 42 6.66 9.03 -2.15
CA ARG A 42 7.95 9.01 -2.83
C ARG A 42 7.90 9.64 -4.22
N GLN A 43 6.86 9.36 -5.00
CA GLN A 43 6.68 9.94 -6.34
C GLN A 43 6.48 11.46 -6.28
N LYS A 44 5.67 11.96 -5.34
CA LYS A 44 5.47 13.40 -5.10
C LYS A 44 6.76 14.10 -4.68
N ALA A 45 7.62 13.39 -3.95
CA ALA A 45 8.95 13.87 -3.59
C ALA A 45 9.98 13.80 -4.75
N GLY A 46 9.63 13.22 -5.90
CA GLY A 46 10.52 13.04 -7.04
C GLY A 46 11.66 12.04 -6.79
N LEU A 47 11.51 11.12 -5.83
CA LEU A 47 12.58 10.23 -5.39
C LEU A 47 12.47 8.82 -5.99
N THR A 48 13.63 8.25 -6.27
CA THR A 48 13.78 6.83 -6.53
C THR A 48 13.83 6.03 -5.22
N VAL A 49 13.55 4.73 -5.29
CA VAL A 49 13.68 3.82 -4.14
C VAL A 49 15.11 3.85 -3.57
N TYR A 50 16.11 3.96 -4.44
CA TYR A 50 17.52 4.08 -4.05
C TYR A 50 17.78 5.34 -3.22
N GLN A 51 17.31 6.51 -3.68
CA GLN A 51 17.50 7.77 -2.96
C GLN A 51 16.77 7.78 -1.60
N VAL A 52 15.58 7.18 -1.51
CA VAL A 52 14.89 7.00 -0.22
C VAL A 52 15.71 6.11 0.70
N ALA A 53 16.30 5.03 0.18
CA ALA A 53 17.15 4.13 0.95
C ALA A 53 18.39 4.84 1.51
N GLU A 54 19.07 5.66 0.69
CA GLU A 54 20.19 6.50 1.14
C GLU A 54 19.76 7.47 2.25
N ARG A 55 18.65 8.18 2.07
CA ARG A 55 18.12 9.12 3.08
C ARG A 55 17.72 8.42 4.38
N MET A 56 17.23 7.18 4.29
CA MET A 56 16.88 6.37 5.45
C MET A 56 18.09 5.66 6.07
N GLY A 57 19.26 5.66 5.43
CA GLY A 57 20.43 4.90 5.87
C GLY A 57 20.22 3.38 5.88
N VAL A 58 19.46 2.86 4.91
CA VAL A 58 19.17 1.42 4.77
C VAL A 58 19.44 0.95 3.34
N SER A 59 19.38 -0.36 3.09
CA SER A 59 19.57 -0.90 1.75
C SER A 59 18.34 -0.69 0.85
N GLN A 60 18.55 -0.55 -0.46
CA GLN A 60 17.47 -0.45 -1.44
C GLN A 60 16.46 -1.63 -1.36
N PRO A 61 16.88 -2.90 -1.20
CA PRO A 61 15.93 -4.00 -0.96
C PRO A 61 15.09 -3.84 0.31
N ALA A 62 15.61 -3.19 1.36
CA ALA A 62 14.83 -2.93 2.56
C ALA A 62 13.69 -1.95 2.29
N VAL A 63 13.93 -0.88 1.52
CA VAL A 63 12.89 0.06 1.09
C VAL A 63 11.90 -0.58 0.13
N SER A 64 12.38 -1.36 -0.85
CA SER A 64 11.49 -2.11 -1.75
C SER A 64 10.57 -3.08 -0.98
N ARG A 65 11.10 -3.77 0.05
CA ARG A 65 10.29 -4.63 0.91
C ARG A 65 9.30 -3.83 1.76
N LEU A 66 9.70 -2.67 2.25
CA LEU A 66 8.84 -1.76 3.00
C LEU A 66 7.65 -1.29 2.16
N GLU A 67 7.89 -0.83 0.92
CA GLU A 67 6.82 -0.42 0.00
C GLU A 67 5.85 -1.57 -0.33
N LYS A 68 6.37 -2.79 -0.52
CA LYS A 68 5.55 -3.98 -0.79
C LYS A 68 4.82 -4.54 0.43
N ASN A 69 5.34 -4.33 1.64
CA ASN A 69 4.79 -4.91 2.88
C ASN A 69 4.47 -3.81 3.90
N ALA A 70 3.89 -2.71 3.42
CA ALA A 70 3.67 -1.51 4.22
C ALA A 70 2.85 -1.78 5.49
N SER A 71 1.89 -2.70 5.43
CA SER A 71 1.05 -3.12 6.57
C SER A 71 1.81 -3.79 7.71
N ARG A 72 3.00 -4.36 7.44
CA ARG A 72 3.86 -5.00 8.45
C ARG A 72 4.87 -4.05 9.07
N ALA A 73 4.96 -2.81 8.57
CA ALA A 73 5.90 -1.83 9.06
C ALA A 73 5.39 -1.20 10.36
N THR A 74 6.30 -0.95 11.31
CA THR A 74 5.96 -0.18 12.50
C THR A 74 5.66 1.27 12.11
N PHE A 75 4.85 1.97 12.93
CA PHE A 75 4.59 3.40 12.74
C PHE A 75 5.88 4.23 12.66
N ARG A 76 6.88 3.91 13.51
CA ARG A 76 8.21 4.56 13.47
C ARG A 76 8.90 4.39 12.12
N THR A 77 8.80 3.21 11.50
CA THR A 77 9.38 2.97 10.17
C THR A 77 8.66 3.79 9.10
N LEU A 78 7.33 3.85 9.15
CA LEU A 78 6.52 4.65 8.23
C LEU A 78 6.82 6.15 8.37
N GLN A 79 6.99 6.65 9.60
CA GLN A 79 7.40 8.03 9.86
C GLN A 79 8.78 8.34 9.27
N ARG A 80 9.77 7.47 9.49
CA ARG A 80 11.12 7.64 8.91
C ARG A 80 11.09 7.66 7.38
N TYR A 81 10.26 6.82 6.77
CA TYR A 81 10.05 6.82 5.32
C TYR A 81 9.42 8.13 4.85
N ALA A 82 8.35 8.58 5.51
CA ALA A 82 7.72 9.87 5.20
C ALA A 82 8.71 11.04 5.32
N GLN A 83 9.52 11.07 6.38
CA GLN A 83 10.57 12.08 6.58
C GLN A 83 11.63 12.04 5.49
N ALA A 84 12.06 10.85 5.06
CA ALA A 84 12.99 10.70 3.93
C ALA A 84 12.40 11.26 2.62
N CYS A 85 11.08 11.16 2.45
CA CYS A 85 10.32 11.76 1.36
C CYS A 85 9.98 13.26 1.59
N GLY A 86 10.42 13.88 2.68
CA GLY A 86 10.12 15.28 3.00
C GLY A 86 8.68 15.53 3.45
N SER A 87 8.00 14.50 3.95
CA SER A 87 6.62 14.55 4.46
C SER A 87 6.57 14.15 5.94
N GLU A 88 5.45 14.46 6.60
CA GLU A 88 5.19 14.05 7.98
C GLU A 88 3.95 13.17 8.04
N LEU A 89 4.06 12.03 8.73
CA LEU A 89 2.94 11.13 8.98
C LEU A 89 2.33 11.44 10.35
N ARG A 90 1.03 11.77 10.37
CA ARG A 90 0.26 12.07 11.59
C ARG A 90 -0.89 11.08 11.74
N ILE A 91 -1.21 10.75 12.99
CA ILE A 91 -2.38 9.92 13.34
C ILE A 91 -3.53 10.87 13.67
N GLY A 92 -4.67 10.68 13.01
CA GLY A 92 -5.92 11.33 13.35
C GLY A 92 -6.93 10.29 13.82
N VAL A 93 -7.77 10.66 14.78
CA VAL A 93 -8.92 9.88 15.22
C VAL A 93 -10.17 10.60 14.72
N GLN A 94 -11.11 9.85 14.13
CA GLN A 94 -12.39 10.34 13.64
C GLN A 94 -13.50 9.56 14.33
#